data_AF-A0A387HM04-F1
#
_entry.id   AF-A0A387HM04-F1
#
_cell.length_a   1.000
_cell.length_b   1.000
_cell.length_c   1.000
_cell.angle_alpha   90.00
_cell.angle_beta   90.00
_cell.angle_gamma   90.00
#
_symmetry.space_group_name_H-M   'P 1'
#
loop_
_entity.id
_entity.type
_entity.pdbx_description
1 polymer ?
#
loop_
_entity_poly.entity_id
_entity_poly.type
_entity_poly.pdbx_seq_one_letter_code
_entity_poly.pdbx_strand_id
1 'polypeptide(L)'
;MRIQLHRQAERSQDTPQAAPVRQNAALAELHRTVGNAALSRLLAPAAPGEREPGERQPRERESVPLQRIATHEGGSYDAEDRPGERGPFFVAQGPEPKVAMGGGGEPRDIRERLRYELAEVGPADAPLRVADDGTLAVHGVAEPKEFYAVQAVVDSANEALRAANSTVELVTGGRSIGVGGHRLLRVQPSVVRDATAQSQLGPFVSLLRSTCISVACSLIGSEHAKRAQAVLGGGDGNFLLTPNSDSDTRANRLADAVARDTTSTLDVDGAVAAADGAHAPAPDLGRRYGEATRDGGRDATEERLGINKYASPGPGDGFAIFSMLAQDGLDHSVSPAAERGEDVWGYHFAAVVARSLDGTCQVTLENYARNEFDAKARSELYEVLLQRANASRGWFAQLKPLLESDDQQAFKAKFDEVLAALVSDPEVKKKRGMPRLQLQQDFEDHTCRSWFFRVYGGGPGESFHEQQAASGYFNNPMTLRVARPQQNPNSDAP
;
A
#
# COMPACT_ATOMS: atom_id res chain seq x y z
N MET A 1 -54.66 21.01 -13.68
CA MET A 1 -55.60 21.54 -12.67
C MET A 1 -56.15 20.37 -11.85
N ARG A 2 -56.67 20.64 -10.64
CA ARG A 2 -57.34 19.71 -9.69
C ARG A 2 -58.11 18.52 -10.30
N ILE A 3 -58.41 17.39 -9.64
CA ILE A 3 -57.96 16.64 -8.44
C ILE A 3 -59.07 15.55 -8.19
N GLN A 4 -58.66 14.33 -7.81
CA GLN A 4 -59.41 13.31 -7.02
C GLN A 4 -60.67 12.52 -7.52
N LEU A 5 -60.55 11.19 -7.31
CA LEU A 5 -61.55 10.19 -6.83
C LEU A 5 -62.70 9.81 -7.80
N HIS A 6 -63.19 8.57 -7.89
CA HIS A 6 -63.18 7.39 -6.97
C HIS A 6 -63.36 6.07 -7.83
N ARG A 7 -63.45 4.79 -7.37
CA ARG A 7 -63.60 4.16 -6.03
C ARG A 7 -62.94 2.74 -5.88
N GLN A 8 -63.73 1.67 -5.72
CA GLN A 8 -63.41 0.25 -5.40
C GLN A 8 -63.88 -0.68 -6.57
N ALA A 9 -63.67 -2.01 -6.65
CA ALA A 9 -63.28 -3.06 -5.69
C ALA A 9 -62.57 -4.23 -6.45
N GLU A 10 -61.53 -4.92 -5.95
CA GLU A 10 -61.50 -6.11 -5.06
C GLU A 10 -60.98 -7.39 -5.76
N ARG A 11 -60.35 -8.29 -4.98
CA ARG A 11 -59.85 -9.67 -5.29
C ARG A 11 -58.63 -9.72 -6.23
N SER A 12 -57.39 -10.01 -5.77
CA SER A 12 -56.83 -11.10 -4.91
C SER A 12 -56.34 -12.32 -5.69
N GLN A 13 -55.01 -12.42 -5.85
CA GLN A 13 -54.25 -13.67 -5.91
C GLN A 13 -52.96 -13.46 -5.09
N ASP A 14 -52.59 -14.45 -4.30
CA ASP A 14 -51.49 -14.34 -3.33
C ASP A 14 -50.11 -14.56 -3.95
N THR A 15 -49.07 -13.99 -3.33
CA THR A 15 -47.67 -14.34 -3.59
C THR A 15 -46.90 -14.24 -2.27
N PRO A 16 -46.25 -15.32 -1.79
CA PRO A 16 -45.56 -15.30 -0.51
C PRO A 16 -44.28 -14.45 -0.57
N GLN A 17 -44.13 -13.49 0.35
CA GLN A 17 -42.90 -12.73 0.49
C GLN A 17 -41.79 -13.60 1.09
N ALA A 18 -40.60 -13.57 0.48
CA ALA A 18 -39.39 -14.14 1.06
C ALA A 18 -38.79 -13.19 2.12
N ALA A 19 -38.19 -13.74 3.18
CA ALA A 19 -37.60 -12.97 4.28
C ALA A 19 -36.12 -13.35 4.53
N PRO A 20 -35.15 -12.70 3.85
CA PRO A 20 -33.72 -12.98 3.99
C PRO A 20 -32.99 -11.85 4.76
N VAL A 21 -33.23 -11.71 6.07
CA VAL A 21 -32.61 -10.65 6.89
C VAL A 21 -31.87 -11.18 8.12
N ARG A 22 -32.35 -12.25 8.77
CA ARG A 22 -31.78 -12.73 10.04
C ARG A 22 -30.51 -13.58 9.92
N GLN A 23 -30.22 -14.14 8.74
CA GLN A 23 -29.09 -15.08 8.57
C GLN A 23 -27.74 -14.35 8.39
N ASN A 24 -27.71 -13.25 7.64
CA ASN A 24 -26.48 -12.46 7.44
C ASN A 24 -25.92 -11.90 8.76
N ALA A 25 -26.82 -11.55 9.70
CA ALA A 25 -26.44 -11.06 11.03
C ALA A 25 -25.63 -12.09 11.84
N ALA A 26 -25.99 -13.38 11.77
CA ALA A 26 -25.32 -14.43 12.54
C ALA A 26 -23.93 -14.76 11.97
N LEU A 27 -23.74 -14.68 10.64
CA LEU A 27 -22.43 -14.88 10.01
C LEU A 27 -21.50 -13.69 10.27
N ALA A 28 -22.04 -12.46 10.21
CA ALA A 28 -21.32 -11.25 10.61
C ALA A 28 -20.94 -11.27 12.11
N GLU A 29 -21.78 -11.86 12.97
CA GLU A 29 -21.42 -12.07 14.39
C GLU A 29 -20.22 -13.00 14.53
N LEU A 30 -20.19 -14.13 13.79
CA LEU A 30 -19.08 -15.08 13.84
C LEU A 30 -17.75 -14.47 13.35
N HIS A 31 -17.81 -13.68 12.27
CA HIS A 31 -16.65 -12.95 11.73
C HIS A 31 -16.12 -11.86 12.69
N ARG A 32 -16.96 -11.32 13.58
CA ARG A 32 -16.61 -10.29 14.58
C ARG A 32 -16.19 -10.83 15.95
N THR A 33 -16.40 -12.12 16.22
CA THR A 33 -16.20 -12.71 17.56
C THR A 33 -15.05 -13.71 17.64
N VAL A 34 -14.53 -14.20 16.51
CA VAL A 34 -13.51 -15.27 16.48
C VAL A 34 -12.20 -14.84 15.82
N GLY A 35 -12.18 -13.78 15.02
CA GLY A 35 -11.01 -13.39 14.24
C GLY A 35 -10.74 -14.30 13.04
N ASN A 36 -10.37 -13.68 11.91
CA ASN A 36 -10.10 -14.37 10.64
C ASN A 36 -9.02 -15.46 10.79
N ALA A 37 -7.96 -15.17 11.57
CA ALA A 37 -6.85 -16.10 11.80
C ALA A 37 -7.28 -17.39 12.54
N ALA A 38 -8.18 -17.31 13.52
CA ALA A 38 -8.68 -18.49 14.21
C ALA A 38 -9.78 -19.21 13.41
N LEU A 39 -10.57 -18.47 12.63
CA LEU A 39 -11.50 -19.05 11.64
C LEU A 39 -10.74 -19.93 10.63
N SER A 40 -9.60 -19.47 10.10
CA SER A 40 -8.73 -20.27 9.23
C SER A 40 -8.13 -21.52 9.91
N ARG A 41 -7.97 -21.53 11.24
CA ARG A 41 -7.57 -22.74 11.99
C ARG A 41 -8.74 -23.70 12.23
N LEU A 42 -9.94 -23.17 12.49
CA LEU A 42 -11.17 -23.95 12.65
C LEU A 42 -11.63 -24.65 11.36
N LEU A 43 -11.34 -24.02 10.21
CA LEU A 43 -11.69 -24.53 8.88
C LEU A 43 -10.53 -25.31 8.21
N ALA A 44 -9.39 -25.47 8.88
CA ALA A 44 -8.35 -26.39 8.43
C ALA A 44 -8.86 -27.84 8.58
N PRO A 45 -8.73 -28.71 7.56
CA PRO A 45 -9.20 -30.08 7.65
C PRO A 45 -8.44 -30.82 8.77
N ALA A 46 -9.19 -31.29 9.76
CA ALA A 46 -8.62 -31.99 10.91
C ALA A 46 -7.78 -33.19 10.45
N ALA A 47 -6.59 -33.35 11.05
CA ALA A 47 -5.73 -34.50 10.80
C ALA A 47 -6.52 -35.82 10.99
N PRO A 48 -6.28 -36.86 10.16
CA PRO A 48 -7.15 -38.03 10.07
C PRO A 48 -7.08 -38.93 11.32
N GLY A 49 -7.82 -38.54 12.36
CA GLY A 49 -8.13 -39.36 13.52
C GLY A 49 -9.31 -40.28 13.26
N GLU A 50 -9.24 -41.49 13.82
CA GLU A 50 -10.25 -42.54 13.67
C GLU A 50 -11.61 -42.08 14.25
N ARG A 51 -12.69 -42.20 13.47
CA ARG A 51 -14.07 -41.89 13.90
C ARG A 51 -14.89 -43.17 14.00
N GLU A 52 -15.65 -43.32 15.09
CA GLU A 52 -16.53 -44.47 15.30
C GLU A 52 -17.77 -44.46 14.38
N PRO A 53 -18.27 -45.64 13.96
CA PRO A 53 -19.45 -45.75 13.10
C PRO A 53 -20.76 -45.72 13.90
N GLY A 54 -21.39 -44.54 14.04
CA GLY A 54 -22.71 -44.46 14.68
C GLY A 54 -23.50 -43.16 14.44
N GLU A 55 -22.92 -42.00 14.70
CA GLU A 55 -23.68 -40.76 14.80
C GLU A 55 -24.02 -40.11 13.44
N ARG A 56 -25.30 -39.83 13.23
CA ARG A 56 -25.77 -38.95 12.15
C ARG A 56 -25.71 -37.50 12.61
N GLN A 57 -24.56 -36.85 12.39
CA GLN A 57 -24.45 -35.40 12.58
C GLN A 57 -25.52 -34.65 11.76
N PRO A 58 -26.10 -33.54 12.28
CA PRO A 58 -26.86 -32.63 11.45
C PRO A 58 -25.96 -32.08 10.35
N ARG A 59 -26.53 -31.79 9.17
CA ARG A 59 -25.79 -31.15 8.08
C ARG A 59 -25.58 -29.67 8.39
N GLU A 60 -24.56 -29.39 9.19
CA GLU A 60 -23.87 -28.10 9.12
C GLU A 60 -23.44 -27.90 7.66
N ARG A 61 -23.91 -26.81 7.06
CA ARG A 61 -23.40 -26.38 5.75
C ARG A 61 -22.12 -25.61 6.04
N GLU A 62 -20.99 -26.22 5.71
CA GLU A 62 -19.70 -25.54 5.65
C GLU A 62 -19.86 -24.25 4.84
N SER A 63 -19.89 -23.11 5.52
CA SER A 63 -19.81 -21.80 4.88
C SER A 63 -18.36 -21.62 4.44
N VAL A 64 -18.05 -22.11 3.24
CA VAL A 64 -16.75 -21.92 2.59
C VAL A 64 -16.39 -20.44 2.71
N PRO A 65 -15.22 -20.09 3.29
CA PRO A 65 -14.87 -18.70 3.53
C PRO A 65 -14.73 -18.01 2.17
N LEU A 66 -15.54 -16.97 1.96
CA LEU A 66 -15.53 -16.18 0.74
C LEU A 66 -14.26 -15.33 0.70
N GLN A 67 -13.21 -15.90 0.12
CA GLN A 67 -12.17 -15.13 -0.57
C GLN A 67 -12.86 -14.17 -1.55
N ARG A 68 -12.41 -12.91 -1.58
CA ARG A 68 -12.85 -11.87 -2.51
C ARG A 68 -11.88 -11.69 -3.67
N ILE A 69 -10.74 -12.38 -3.62
CA ILE A 69 -9.70 -12.35 -4.64
C ILE A 69 -9.49 -13.77 -5.20
N ALA A 70 -10.18 -14.09 -6.29
CA ALA A 70 -9.96 -15.32 -7.02
C ALA A 70 -8.57 -15.34 -7.67
N THR A 71 -7.90 -16.49 -7.64
CA THR A 71 -6.67 -16.72 -8.42
C THR A 71 -7.02 -17.42 -9.73
N HIS A 72 -6.52 -16.88 -10.84
CA HIS A 72 -6.68 -17.41 -12.18
C HIS A 72 -5.32 -17.78 -12.76
N GLU A 73 -5.24 -18.95 -13.39
CA GLU A 73 -4.02 -19.41 -14.06
C GLU A 73 -3.73 -18.62 -15.35
N GLY A 74 -2.48 -18.63 -15.77
CA GLY A 74 -2.06 -18.07 -17.05
C GLY A 74 -2.88 -18.64 -18.21
N GLY A 75 -3.36 -17.75 -19.08
CA GLY A 75 -4.18 -18.10 -20.24
C GLY A 75 -5.63 -18.52 -19.92
N SER A 76 -6.09 -18.47 -18.67
CA SER A 76 -7.48 -18.83 -18.30
C SER A 76 -8.52 -17.72 -18.60
N TYR A 77 -8.16 -16.72 -19.40
CA TYR A 77 -8.90 -15.48 -19.62
C TYR A 77 -8.74 -14.99 -21.07
N ASP A 78 -9.65 -14.11 -21.54
CA ASP A 78 -9.57 -13.57 -22.90
C ASP A 78 -8.37 -12.60 -23.01
N ALA A 79 -7.42 -12.96 -23.86
CA ALA A 79 -6.31 -12.10 -24.25
C ALA A 79 -6.21 -12.01 -25.78
N GLU A 80 -7.35 -11.88 -26.47
CA GLU A 80 -7.38 -11.56 -27.89
C GLU A 80 -6.93 -10.10 -28.15
N ASP A 81 -6.08 -9.93 -29.17
CA ASP A 81 -5.67 -8.62 -29.68
C ASP A 81 -6.86 -7.86 -30.28
N ARG A 82 -7.10 -6.63 -29.79
CA ARG A 82 -8.18 -5.77 -30.30
C ARG A 82 -7.63 -4.70 -31.26
N PRO A 83 -8.31 -4.39 -32.38
CA PRO A 83 -7.84 -3.38 -33.33
C PRO A 83 -7.59 -2.02 -32.69
N GLY A 84 -6.35 -1.55 -32.74
CA GLY A 84 -5.92 -0.25 -32.18
C GLY A 84 -5.10 -0.37 -30.89
N GLU A 85 -5.19 -1.48 -30.16
CA GLU A 85 -4.35 -1.73 -28.99
C GLU A 85 -2.89 -1.96 -29.37
N ARG A 86 -1.96 -1.55 -28.50
CA ARG A 86 -0.51 -1.55 -28.76
C ARG A 86 0.29 -1.65 -27.48
N GLY A 87 1.45 -2.30 -27.55
CA GLY A 87 2.32 -2.56 -26.41
C GLY A 87 2.15 -4.00 -25.90
N PRO A 88 2.66 -4.30 -24.69
CA PRO A 88 2.52 -5.63 -24.10
C PRO A 88 1.10 -5.88 -23.57
N PHE A 89 0.84 -7.15 -23.26
CA PHE A 89 -0.09 -7.46 -22.17
C PHE A 89 0.62 -7.14 -20.84
N PHE A 90 1.38 -8.08 -20.28
CA PHE A 90 1.95 -7.97 -18.95
C PHE A 90 3.42 -7.56 -18.98
N VAL A 91 3.91 -6.94 -17.90
CA VAL A 91 5.33 -6.57 -17.74
C VAL A 91 5.85 -7.09 -16.40
N ALA A 92 6.87 -7.95 -16.48
CA ALA A 92 7.68 -8.34 -15.33
C ALA A 92 8.93 -7.44 -15.21
N GLN A 93 9.38 -7.27 -13.98
CA GLN A 93 10.64 -6.60 -13.66
C GLN A 93 11.74 -7.63 -13.44
N GLY A 94 12.95 -7.38 -13.96
CA GLY A 94 14.15 -8.12 -13.57
C GLY A 94 14.49 -7.94 -12.08
N PRO A 95 15.21 -8.89 -11.46
CA PRO A 95 15.46 -8.88 -10.03
C PRO A 95 16.45 -7.79 -9.58
N GLU A 96 17.30 -7.29 -10.48
CA GLU A 96 18.37 -6.32 -10.16
C GLU A 96 18.18 -5.00 -10.93
N PRO A 97 18.37 -3.84 -10.27
CA PRO A 97 18.55 -2.56 -10.97
C PRO A 97 19.98 -2.49 -11.54
N LYS A 98 20.10 -2.11 -12.81
CA LYS A 98 21.40 -1.95 -13.49
C LYS A 98 21.66 -0.49 -13.82
N VAL A 99 22.92 -0.05 -13.75
CA VAL A 99 23.32 1.26 -14.29
C VAL A 99 23.29 1.20 -15.82
N ALA A 100 22.22 1.71 -16.42
CA ALA A 100 22.06 1.84 -17.85
C ALA A 100 22.66 3.16 -18.36
N MET A 101 23.33 3.10 -19.51
CA MET A 101 23.79 4.28 -20.24
C MET A 101 22.72 4.76 -21.23
N GLY A 102 22.39 6.04 -21.20
CA GLY A 102 21.32 6.68 -21.99
C GLY A 102 21.46 6.53 -23.50
N GLY A 103 20.31 6.50 -24.17
CA GLY A 103 20.17 6.17 -25.59
C GLY A 103 20.66 7.26 -26.55
N GLY A 104 20.91 6.84 -27.80
CA GLY A 104 21.30 7.71 -28.91
C GLY A 104 20.17 8.65 -29.36
N GLY A 105 19.94 9.72 -28.60
CA GLY A 105 18.90 10.72 -28.84
C GLY A 105 18.67 11.65 -27.64
N GLU A 106 19.04 11.20 -26.44
CA GLU A 106 18.91 11.95 -25.19
C GLU A 106 20.02 13.01 -25.06
N PRO A 107 19.81 14.10 -24.27
CA PRO A 107 20.85 15.10 -24.01
C PRO A 107 22.13 14.44 -23.48
N ARG A 108 23.30 14.85 -23.98
CA ARG A 108 24.60 14.22 -23.68
C ARG A 108 25.04 14.32 -22.21
N ASP A 109 24.25 14.99 -21.38
CA ASP A 109 24.74 15.64 -20.17
C ASP A 109 24.41 14.92 -18.87
N ILE A 110 23.52 13.93 -18.84
CA ILE A 110 23.51 12.82 -17.86
C ILE A 110 23.01 11.60 -18.62
N ARG A 111 23.75 10.49 -18.54
CA ARG A 111 23.43 9.24 -19.23
C ARG A 111 23.18 8.10 -18.26
N GLU A 112 23.65 8.23 -17.03
CA GLU A 112 23.88 7.12 -16.13
C GLU A 112 22.68 6.99 -15.18
N ARG A 113 21.85 5.95 -15.38
CA ARG A 113 20.55 5.79 -14.70
C ARG A 113 20.40 4.40 -14.13
N LEU A 114 19.81 4.27 -12.95
CA LEU A 114 19.31 2.98 -12.50
C LEU A 114 18.07 2.58 -13.30
N ARG A 115 18.14 1.43 -13.95
CA ARG A 115 17.00 0.83 -14.65
C ARG A 115 16.92 -0.64 -14.27
N TYR A 116 15.76 -1.02 -13.74
CA TYR A 116 15.34 -2.41 -13.81
C TYR A 116 15.06 -2.77 -15.27
N GLU A 117 15.52 -3.93 -15.70
CA GLU A 117 15.12 -4.51 -16.98
C GLU A 117 13.63 -4.88 -16.92
N LEU A 118 12.91 -4.67 -18.01
CA LEU A 118 11.49 -4.99 -18.13
C LEU A 118 11.32 -6.05 -19.23
N ALA A 119 10.63 -7.14 -18.90
CA ALA A 119 10.28 -8.21 -19.82
C ALA A 119 8.78 -8.18 -20.11
N GLU A 120 8.39 -8.28 -21.38
CA GLU A 120 7.00 -8.59 -21.74
C GLU A 120 6.70 -10.04 -21.33
N VAL A 121 5.58 -10.25 -20.63
CA VAL A 121 5.11 -11.56 -20.21
C VAL A 121 3.84 -11.89 -21.00
N GLY A 122 3.82 -13.09 -21.59
CA GLY A 122 2.68 -13.58 -22.35
C GLY A 122 1.49 -13.89 -21.46
N PRO A 123 0.23 -13.77 -21.93
CA PRO A 123 -0.94 -14.13 -21.13
C PRO A 123 -0.92 -15.56 -20.60
N ALA A 124 -0.30 -16.51 -21.32
CA ALA A 124 -0.15 -17.89 -20.88
C ALA A 124 0.74 -18.07 -19.64
N ASP A 125 1.63 -17.10 -19.35
CA ASP A 125 2.62 -17.13 -18.28
C ASP A 125 2.29 -16.16 -17.13
N ALA A 126 1.18 -15.41 -17.25
CA ALA A 126 0.76 -14.37 -16.32
C ALA A 126 -0.48 -14.82 -15.51
N PRO A 127 -0.34 -15.38 -14.30
CA PRO A 127 -1.49 -15.63 -13.43
C PRO A 127 -2.12 -14.31 -12.97
N LEU A 128 -3.40 -14.30 -12.62
CA LEU A 128 -4.12 -13.12 -12.14
C LEU A 128 -4.70 -13.33 -10.74
N ARG A 129 -4.67 -12.26 -9.93
CA ARG A 129 -5.51 -12.09 -8.74
C ARG A 129 -6.67 -11.16 -9.12
N VAL A 130 -7.90 -11.65 -9.08
CA VAL A 130 -9.10 -11.01 -9.65
C VAL A 130 -10.13 -10.76 -8.55
N ALA A 131 -10.71 -9.57 -8.49
CA ALA A 131 -11.79 -9.25 -7.54
C ALA A 131 -13.09 -10.03 -7.86
N ASP A 132 -13.87 -10.39 -6.83
CA ASP A 132 -15.15 -11.11 -6.94
C ASP A 132 -16.12 -10.55 -7.99
N ASP A 133 -16.19 -9.22 -8.13
CA ASP A 133 -17.07 -8.55 -9.10
C ASP A 133 -16.51 -8.55 -10.54
N GLY A 134 -15.31 -9.09 -10.75
CA GLY A 134 -14.62 -9.15 -12.04
C GLY A 134 -14.17 -7.80 -12.58
N THR A 135 -14.34 -6.69 -11.84
CA THR A 135 -14.07 -5.32 -12.35
C THR A 135 -12.61 -4.90 -12.26
N LEU A 136 -11.80 -5.68 -11.55
CA LEU A 136 -10.40 -5.40 -11.26
C LEU A 136 -9.58 -6.71 -11.21
N ALA A 137 -8.35 -6.67 -11.75
CA ALA A 137 -7.37 -7.75 -11.65
C ALA A 137 -5.94 -7.20 -11.51
N VAL A 138 -5.06 -7.95 -10.84
CA VAL A 138 -3.62 -7.68 -10.71
C VAL A 138 -2.84 -8.92 -11.16
N HIS A 139 -1.72 -8.72 -11.85
CA HIS A 139 -0.80 -9.81 -12.23
C HIS A 139 -0.23 -10.47 -10.96
N GLY A 140 -0.41 -11.78 -10.81
CA GLY A 140 -0.19 -12.57 -9.58
C GLY A 140 1.27 -12.77 -9.14
N VAL A 141 2.19 -11.93 -9.61
CA VAL A 141 3.60 -11.91 -9.18
C VAL A 141 3.79 -11.03 -7.93
N ALA A 142 4.97 -11.06 -7.31
CA ALA A 142 5.24 -10.34 -6.06
C ALA A 142 5.29 -8.81 -6.20
N GLU A 143 5.67 -8.30 -7.37
CA GLU A 143 5.91 -6.87 -7.67
C GLU A 143 5.38 -6.46 -9.07
N PRO A 144 4.06 -6.58 -9.34
CA PRO A 144 3.46 -6.38 -10.66
C PRO A 144 3.46 -4.92 -11.12
N LYS A 145 3.77 -4.70 -12.40
CA LYS A 145 3.95 -3.36 -13.00
C LYS A 145 2.74 -2.86 -13.80
N GLU A 146 1.60 -3.51 -13.62
CA GLU A 146 0.29 -3.02 -14.02
C GLU A 146 -0.80 -3.65 -13.12
N PHE A 147 -1.95 -2.99 -13.07
CA PHE A 147 -3.21 -3.68 -12.79
C PHE A 147 -4.16 -3.50 -13.97
N TYR A 148 -5.29 -4.17 -13.94
CA TYR A 148 -6.30 -4.13 -14.98
C TYR A 148 -7.65 -3.79 -14.36
N ALA A 149 -8.42 -2.90 -14.98
CA ALA A 149 -9.76 -2.59 -14.49
C ALA A 149 -10.70 -2.09 -15.59
N VAL A 150 -12.01 -2.13 -15.32
CA VAL A 150 -13.00 -1.44 -16.16
C VAL A 150 -12.81 0.09 -16.08
N GLN A 151 -13.15 0.81 -17.15
CA GLN A 151 -12.95 2.27 -17.22
C GLN A 151 -13.57 3.02 -16.03
N ALA A 152 -14.75 2.60 -15.55
CA ALA A 152 -15.42 3.22 -14.40
C ALA A 152 -14.61 3.18 -13.08
N VAL A 153 -13.79 2.15 -12.88
CA VAL A 153 -12.86 2.07 -11.74
C VAL A 153 -11.75 3.11 -11.89
N VAL A 154 -11.19 3.25 -13.10
CA VAL A 154 -10.14 4.23 -13.41
C VAL A 154 -10.66 5.67 -13.29
N ASP A 155 -11.88 5.93 -13.75
CA ASP A 155 -12.51 7.25 -13.67
C ASP A 155 -12.77 7.67 -12.21
N SER A 156 -13.35 6.77 -11.41
CA SER A 156 -13.62 7.00 -9.98
C SER A 156 -12.33 7.13 -9.15
N ALA A 157 -11.34 6.28 -9.43
CA ALA A 157 -10.00 6.39 -8.85
C ALA A 157 -9.37 7.77 -9.14
N ASN A 158 -9.38 8.20 -10.41
CA ASN A 158 -8.85 9.50 -10.81
C ASN A 158 -9.62 10.68 -10.23
N GLU A 159 -10.92 10.55 -9.96
CA GLU A 159 -11.68 11.58 -9.24
C GLU A 159 -11.23 11.71 -7.79
N ALA A 160 -11.11 10.60 -7.07
CA ALA A 160 -10.66 10.60 -5.68
C ALA A 160 -9.19 11.02 -5.52
N LEU A 161 -8.29 10.56 -6.40
CA LEU A 161 -6.88 10.99 -6.44
C LEU A 161 -6.76 12.50 -6.70
N ARG A 162 -7.57 13.06 -7.61
CA ARG A 162 -7.63 14.53 -7.81
C ARG A 162 -8.17 15.25 -6.58
N ALA A 163 -9.20 14.73 -5.91
CA ALA A 163 -9.75 15.32 -4.70
C ALA A 163 -8.75 15.31 -3.51
N ALA A 164 -7.85 14.32 -3.46
CA ALA A 164 -6.77 14.26 -2.48
C ALA A 164 -5.62 15.25 -2.76
N ASN A 165 -5.55 15.87 -3.95
CA ASN A 165 -4.36 16.51 -4.54
C ASN A 165 -3.18 15.51 -4.73
N SER A 166 -3.46 14.30 -5.21
CA SER A 166 -2.41 13.34 -5.57
C SER A 166 -1.45 13.89 -6.62
N THR A 167 -0.16 13.54 -6.50
CA THR A 167 0.84 13.80 -7.55
C THR A 167 0.77 12.82 -8.73
N VAL A 168 -0.11 11.80 -8.64
CA VAL A 168 -0.27 10.74 -9.63
C VAL A 168 -1.71 10.59 -10.08
N GLU A 169 -1.87 10.40 -11.39
CA GLU A 169 -3.11 9.94 -12.04
C GLU A 169 -2.91 8.50 -12.56
N LEU A 170 -4.01 7.81 -12.85
CA LEU A 170 -4.02 6.50 -13.48
C LEU A 170 -4.33 6.62 -14.98
N VAL A 171 -3.47 6.08 -15.82
CA VAL A 171 -3.61 6.08 -17.28
C VAL A 171 -3.83 4.66 -17.81
N THR A 172 -4.70 4.54 -18.81
CA THR A 172 -4.95 3.27 -19.52
C THR A 172 -4.08 3.15 -20.76
N GLY A 173 -3.45 1.99 -20.97
CA GLY A 173 -2.56 1.77 -22.11
C GLY A 173 -1.85 0.41 -22.13
N GLY A 174 -1.65 -0.12 -23.34
CA GLY A 174 -1.19 -1.48 -23.59
C GLY A 174 -2.24 -2.27 -24.38
N ARG A 175 -2.30 -3.58 -24.14
CA ARG A 175 -3.43 -4.45 -24.52
C ARG A 175 -4.35 -4.67 -23.32
N SER A 176 -5.65 -4.85 -23.58
CA SER A 176 -6.65 -5.16 -22.55
C SER A 176 -6.89 -6.67 -22.42
N ILE A 177 -7.61 -7.12 -21.38
CA ILE A 177 -7.95 -8.53 -21.14
C ILE A 177 -9.43 -8.69 -20.81
N GLY A 178 -10.04 -9.85 -21.05
CA GLY A 178 -11.42 -10.17 -20.72
C GLY A 178 -11.53 -11.17 -19.56
N VAL A 179 -12.16 -10.74 -18.47
CA VAL A 179 -12.25 -11.45 -17.19
C VAL A 179 -13.67 -11.27 -16.62
N GLY A 180 -14.32 -12.35 -16.16
CA GLY A 180 -15.67 -12.27 -15.56
C GLY A 180 -16.79 -11.79 -16.51
N GLY A 181 -16.54 -11.69 -17.82
CA GLY A 181 -17.44 -11.04 -18.78
C GLY A 181 -17.21 -9.52 -18.94
N HIS A 182 -16.33 -8.92 -18.13
CA HIS A 182 -15.83 -7.57 -18.30
C HIS A 182 -14.59 -7.55 -19.20
N ARG A 183 -14.37 -6.44 -19.92
CA ARG A 183 -13.08 -6.14 -20.57
C ARG A 183 -12.34 -5.13 -19.69
N LEU A 184 -11.18 -5.53 -19.20
CA LEU A 184 -10.34 -4.77 -18.28
C LEU A 184 -9.18 -4.13 -19.04
N LEU A 185 -9.10 -2.81 -18.95
CA LEU A 185 -8.03 -2.01 -19.55
C LEU A 185 -6.78 -2.10 -18.65
N ARG A 186 -5.61 -2.24 -19.25
CA ARG A 186 -4.33 -2.18 -18.54
C ARG A 186 -4.09 -0.78 -17.99
N VAL A 187 -3.81 -0.67 -16.70
CA VAL A 187 -3.67 0.57 -15.93
C VAL A 187 -2.25 0.70 -15.38
N GLN A 188 -1.67 1.89 -15.54
CA GLN A 188 -0.38 2.27 -14.96
C GLN A 188 -0.49 3.69 -14.36
N PRO A 189 0.38 4.09 -13.41
CA PRO A 189 0.40 5.44 -12.88
C PRO A 189 1.16 6.39 -13.81
N SER A 190 0.75 7.67 -13.81
CA SER A 190 1.36 8.79 -14.52
C SER A 190 1.56 9.96 -13.54
N VAL A 191 2.66 10.69 -13.66
CA VAL A 191 2.94 11.86 -12.80
C VAL A 191 2.26 13.10 -13.38
N VAL A 192 1.46 13.79 -12.57
CA VAL A 192 0.74 15.01 -12.97
C VAL A 192 1.73 16.16 -13.17
N ARG A 193 1.82 16.65 -14.41
CA ARG A 193 2.95 17.49 -14.87
C ARG A 193 2.96 18.95 -14.40
N ASP A 194 1.87 19.45 -13.83
CA ASP A 194 1.71 20.87 -13.49
C ASP A 194 2.29 21.28 -12.12
N ALA A 195 2.91 20.35 -11.38
CA ALA A 195 3.66 20.68 -10.18
C ALA A 195 4.86 21.58 -10.51
N THR A 196 4.87 22.81 -10.00
CA THR A 196 5.90 23.81 -10.37
C THR A 196 7.32 23.31 -10.07
N ALA A 197 8.27 23.61 -10.96
CA ALA A 197 9.66 23.13 -10.89
C ALA A 197 10.43 23.51 -9.60
N GLN A 198 9.87 24.35 -8.75
CA GLN A 198 10.47 24.82 -7.50
C GLN A 198 9.93 24.09 -6.25
N SER A 199 8.69 23.56 -6.26
CA SER A 199 8.18 22.68 -5.20
C SER A 199 8.75 21.26 -5.31
N GLN A 200 9.13 20.82 -6.52
CA GLN A 200 9.56 19.45 -6.82
C GLN A 200 10.88 18.99 -6.16
N LEU A 201 11.72 19.88 -5.59
CA LEU A 201 12.98 19.49 -4.95
C LEU A 201 12.79 18.59 -3.70
N GLY A 202 11.81 18.92 -2.85
CA GLY A 202 11.51 18.15 -1.64
C GLY A 202 11.02 16.73 -1.96
N PRO A 203 10.02 16.57 -2.85
CA PRO A 203 9.61 15.28 -3.39
C PRO A 203 10.75 14.53 -4.08
N PHE A 204 11.50 15.16 -5.00
CA PHE A 204 12.63 14.54 -5.72
C PHE A 204 13.65 13.90 -4.77
N VAL A 205 14.13 14.66 -3.77
CA VAL A 205 15.07 14.14 -2.76
C VAL A 205 14.43 13.06 -1.87
N SER A 206 13.10 13.07 -1.69
CA SER A 206 12.40 12.06 -0.87
C SER A 206 12.11 10.77 -1.64
N LEU A 207 11.89 10.84 -2.96
CA LEU A 207 11.78 9.70 -3.88
C LEU A 207 13.11 8.94 -3.99
N LEU A 208 14.24 9.66 -3.95
CA LEU A 208 15.60 9.09 -3.93
C LEU A 208 15.96 8.29 -2.67
N ARG A 209 15.19 8.45 -1.58
CA ARG A 209 15.54 7.98 -0.24
C ARG A 209 14.90 6.64 0.16
N SER A 210 14.41 5.85 -0.80
CA SER A 210 13.85 4.49 -0.58
C SER A 210 12.86 4.40 0.58
N THR A 211 12.06 5.45 0.79
CA THR A 211 11.08 5.51 1.89
C THR A 211 9.68 5.42 1.33
N CYS A 212 9.06 4.24 1.49
CA CYS A 212 7.66 3.97 1.15
C CYS A 212 6.69 5.08 1.60
N ILE A 213 6.87 5.58 2.83
CA ILE A 213 6.15 6.72 3.38
C ILE A 213 6.27 8.00 2.53
N SER A 214 7.41 8.30 1.92
CA SER A 214 7.56 9.50 1.10
C SER A 214 6.75 9.40 -0.20
N VAL A 215 6.73 8.21 -0.81
CA VAL A 215 5.88 7.91 -1.97
C VAL A 215 4.41 7.98 -1.57
N ALA A 216 4.01 7.25 -0.53
CA ALA A 216 2.62 7.24 -0.04
C ALA A 216 2.13 8.64 0.37
N CYS A 217 2.93 9.43 1.10
CA CYS A 217 2.63 10.84 1.41
C CYS A 217 2.35 11.66 0.15
N SER A 218 3.14 11.50 -0.91
CA SER A 218 2.94 12.22 -2.18
C SER A 218 1.71 11.76 -2.97
N LEU A 219 1.34 10.48 -2.82
CA LEU A 219 0.14 9.89 -3.44
C LEU A 219 -1.15 10.31 -2.71
N ILE A 220 -1.12 10.44 -1.38
CA ILE A 220 -2.21 11.00 -0.57
C ILE A 220 -2.17 12.55 -0.49
N GLY A 221 -1.41 13.21 -1.37
CA GLY A 221 -1.38 14.68 -1.50
C GLY A 221 -0.81 15.46 -0.31
N SER A 222 -0.02 14.82 0.56
CA SER A 222 0.66 15.49 1.67
C SER A 222 1.81 16.36 1.16
N GLU A 223 1.74 17.66 1.49
CA GLU A 223 2.78 18.67 1.17
C GLU A 223 4.10 18.46 1.92
N HIS A 224 4.15 17.50 2.84
CA HIS A 224 5.30 17.18 3.66
C HIS A 224 5.66 15.69 3.57
N ALA A 225 6.88 15.39 3.09
CA ALA A 225 7.45 14.06 3.20
C ALA A 225 7.47 13.61 4.67
N LYS A 226 7.09 12.35 4.93
CA LYS A 226 6.94 11.75 6.27
C LYS A 226 5.90 12.41 7.19
N ARG A 227 4.85 13.03 6.65
CA ARG A 227 3.65 13.41 7.44
C ARG A 227 2.38 12.85 6.81
N ALA A 228 1.61 12.13 7.61
CA ALA A 228 0.30 11.61 7.27
C ALA A 228 -0.62 11.72 8.49
N GLN A 229 -1.93 11.79 8.28
CA GLN A 229 -2.91 11.85 9.37
C GLN A 229 -3.53 10.47 9.53
N ALA A 230 -3.36 9.83 10.69
CA ALA A 230 -4.09 8.62 11.05
C ALA A 230 -5.59 8.95 11.14
N VAL A 231 -6.44 8.08 10.62
CA VAL A 231 -7.90 8.25 10.61
C VAL A 231 -8.55 7.07 11.31
N LEU A 232 -9.34 7.35 12.34
CA LEU A 232 -10.06 6.39 13.17
C LEU A 232 -11.58 6.56 13.00
N GLY A 233 -12.35 5.51 13.30
CA GLY A 233 -13.82 5.57 13.32
C GLY A 233 -14.44 6.00 12.00
N GLY A 234 -13.85 5.60 10.86
CA GLY A 234 -14.29 6.00 9.53
C GLY A 234 -14.00 7.46 9.13
N GLY A 235 -13.64 8.33 10.09
CA GLY A 235 -13.40 9.76 9.89
C GLY A 235 -13.55 10.59 11.18
N ASP A 236 -14.26 10.06 12.18
CA ASP A 236 -14.64 10.79 13.40
C ASP A 236 -13.44 11.22 14.26
N GLY A 237 -12.34 10.44 14.26
CA GLY A 237 -11.13 10.74 15.02
C GLY A 237 -9.87 10.71 14.17
N ASN A 238 -8.86 11.49 14.55
CA ASN A 238 -7.60 11.55 13.82
C ASN A 238 -6.43 12.06 14.68
N PHE A 239 -5.20 11.77 14.25
CA PHE A 239 -3.97 12.32 14.83
C PHE A 239 -2.83 12.36 13.79
N LEU A 240 -1.81 13.19 14.02
CA LEU A 240 -0.68 13.34 13.08
C LEU A 240 0.42 12.30 13.34
N LEU A 241 0.75 11.51 12.31
CA LEU A 241 1.90 10.61 12.29
C LEU A 241 3.15 11.34 11.78
N THR A 242 4.26 11.15 12.46
CA THR A 242 5.60 11.63 12.11
C THR A 242 6.68 10.56 12.47
N PRO A 243 6.67 9.39 11.80
CA PRO A 243 7.54 8.28 12.18
C PRO A 243 9.04 8.54 11.97
N ASN A 244 9.86 7.90 12.80
CA ASN A 244 11.31 7.97 12.75
C ASN A 244 11.88 6.91 11.77
N SER A 245 12.79 6.05 12.23
CA SER A 245 13.23 4.82 11.55
C SER A 245 12.46 3.58 12.02
N ASP A 246 11.95 3.57 13.25
CA ASP A 246 11.61 2.36 13.99
C ASP A 246 10.09 2.23 14.24
N SER A 247 9.37 3.34 14.44
CA SER A 247 7.90 3.39 14.53
C SER A 247 7.39 4.85 14.53
N ASP A 248 6.14 5.08 14.92
CA ASP A 248 5.59 6.36 15.34
C ASP A 248 5.19 6.35 16.83
N THR A 249 5.52 7.40 17.57
CA THR A 249 5.26 7.48 19.03
C THR A 249 3.77 7.55 19.38
N ARG A 250 2.92 8.14 18.52
CA ARG A 250 1.46 8.18 18.71
C ARG A 250 0.84 6.81 18.43
N ALA A 251 1.29 6.14 17.36
CA ALA A 251 0.90 4.75 17.08
C ALA A 251 1.27 3.81 18.26
N ASN A 252 2.49 3.92 18.81
CA ASN A 252 2.90 3.15 19.98
C ASN A 252 2.02 3.40 21.23
N ARG A 253 1.48 4.61 21.42
CA ARG A 253 0.54 4.90 22.53
C ARG A 253 -0.86 4.34 22.27
N LEU A 254 -1.34 4.40 21.03
CA LEU A 254 -2.59 3.75 20.63
C LEU A 254 -2.51 2.23 20.83
N ALA A 255 -1.37 1.60 20.56
CA ALA A 255 -1.16 0.17 20.81
C ALA A 255 -1.35 -0.19 22.30
N ASP A 256 -0.74 0.59 23.20
CA ASP A 256 -0.88 0.34 24.64
C ASP A 256 -2.32 0.55 25.12
N ALA A 257 -3.04 1.53 24.56
CA ALA A 257 -4.46 1.73 24.85
C ALA A 257 -5.33 0.54 24.39
N VAL A 258 -5.16 0.08 23.15
CA VAL A 258 -5.86 -1.10 22.61
C VAL A 258 -5.51 -2.37 23.40
N ALA A 259 -4.22 -2.56 23.75
CA ALA A 259 -3.77 -3.67 24.58
C ALA A 259 -4.44 -3.66 25.98
N ARG A 260 -4.63 -2.48 26.58
CA ARG A 260 -5.30 -2.30 27.89
C ARG A 260 -6.82 -2.48 27.84
N ASP A 261 -7.47 -2.33 26.68
CA ASP A 261 -8.94 -2.35 26.54
C ASP A 261 -9.54 -3.76 26.60
N THR A 262 -9.42 -4.40 27.77
CA THR A 262 -9.98 -5.74 28.05
C THR A 262 -11.51 -5.77 28.09
N THR A 263 -12.16 -4.61 28.17
CA THR A 263 -13.62 -4.46 28.26
C THR A 263 -14.28 -4.00 26.94
N SER A 264 -13.52 -3.88 25.84
CA SER A 264 -14.01 -3.39 24.54
C SER A 264 -14.70 -2.02 24.63
N THR A 265 -14.15 -1.13 25.45
CA THR A 265 -14.66 0.19 25.87
C THR A 265 -13.91 1.37 25.25
N LEU A 266 -12.78 1.15 24.57
CA LEU A 266 -11.99 2.22 23.96
C LEU A 266 -12.71 2.75 22.71
N ASP A 267 -13.34 3.91 22.83
CA ASP A 267 -13.95 4.64 21.72
C ASP A 267 -12.92 5.50 20.96
N VAL A 268 -13.41 6.20 19.93
CA VAL A 268 -12.60 7.00 19.01
C VAL A 268 -11.94 8.18 19.72
N ASP A 269 -12.67 8.89 20.59
CA ASP A 269 -12.14 10.01 21.37
C ASP A 269 -11.08 9.55 22.37
N GLY A 270 -11.31 8.44 23.08
CA GLY A 270 -10.34 7.81 23.96
C GLY A 270 -9.07 7.33 23.23
N ALA A 271 -9.22 6.81 22.02
CA ALA A 271 -8.10 6.40 21.17
C ALA A 271 -7.25 7.59 20.70
N VAL A 272 -7.88 8.70 20.27
CA VAL A 272 -7.17 9.94 19.92
C VAL A 272 -6.49 10.55 21.15
N ALA A 273 -7.19 10.62 22.29
CA ALA A 273 -6.63 11.14 23.55
C ALA A 273 -5.44 10.32 24.04
N ALA A 274 -5.44 8.99 23.85
CA ALA A 274 -4.29 8.14 24.12
C ALA A 274 -3.14 8.37 23.13
N ALA A 275 -3.44 8.46 21.82
CA ALA A 275 -2.45 8.71 20.77
C ALA A 275 -1.72 10.06 20.97
N ASP A 276 -2.41 11.10 21.44
CA ASP A 276 -1.85 12.45 21.67
C ASP A 276 -1.30 12.66 23.09
N GLY A 277 -1.70 11.83 24.06
CA GLY A 277 -1.33 11.96 25.46
C GLY A 277 0.19 11.86 25.73
N ALA A 278 0.66 12.56 26.77
CA ALA A 278 2.08 12.60 27.15
C ALA A 278 2.58 11.32 27.86
N HIS A 279 1.74 10.30 28.05
CA HIS A 279 2.12 9.07 28.75
C HIS A 279 3.00 8.19 27.85
N ALA A 280 4.17 7.78 28.34
CA ALA A 280 4.97 6.79 27.64
C ALA A 280 4.20 5.46 27.51
N PRO A 281 4.29 4.75 26.37
CA PRO A 281 3.86 3.36 26.30
C PRO A 281 4.56 2.54 27.39
N ALA A 282 3.84 1.61 27.98
CA ALA A 282 4.35 0.74 29.03
C ALA A 282 5.49 -0.18 28.53
N PRO A 283 6.31 -0.73 29.45
CA PRO A 283 7.32 -1.72 29.12
C PRO A 283 6.74 -2.94 28.37
N ASP A 284 7.55 -3.51 27.48
CA ASP A 284 7.23 -4.68 26.66
C ASP A 284 5.94 -4.53 25.83
N LEU A 285 5.81 -3.36 25.19
CA LEU A 285 4.66 -3.00 24.36
C LEU A 285 4.35 -4.04 23.30
N GLY A 286 5.36 -4.51 22.55
CA GLY A 286 5.18 -5.47 21.46
C GLY A 286 4.49 -6.74 21.93
N ARG A 287 5.04 -7.40 22.95
CA ARG A 287 4.41 -8.60 23.55
C ARG A 287 2.99 -8.30 23.99
N ARG A 288 2.80 -7.27 24.83
CA ARG A 288 1.49 -6.93 25.38
C ARG A 288 0.43 -6.58 24.34
N TYR A 289 0.84 -6.02 23.20
CA TYR A 289 -0.05 -5.70 22.10
C TYR A 289 -0.35 -6.95 21.25
N GLY A 290 0.68 -7.69 20.84
CA GLY A 290 0.54 -8.93 20.08
C GLY A 290 -0.30 -9.99 20.82
N GLU A 291 -0.03 -10.24 22.10
CA GLU A 291 -0.83 -11.14 22.94
C GLU A 291 -2.30 -10.72 23.08
N ALA A 292 -2.58 -9.41 22.98
CA ALA A 292 -3.92 -8.86 23.11
C ALA A 292 -4.73 -8.92 21.80
N THR A 293 -4.11 -8.67 20.64
CA THR A 293 -4.78 -8.67 19.33
C THR A 293 -4.84 -10.07 18.70
N ARG A 294 -3.90 -10.97 19.05
CA ARG A 294 -3.84 -12.36 18.59
C ARG A 294 -5.19 -13.06 18.68
N ASP A 295 -5.49 -13.86 17.67
CA ASP A 295 -6.68 -14.73 17.58
C ASP A 295 -8.00 -13.98 17.82
N GLY A 296 -8.06 -12.71 17.38
CA GLY A 296 -9.23 -11.85 17.45
C GLY A 296 -9.45 -11.17 18.80
N GLY A 297 -8.48 -11.23 19.72
CA GLY A 297 -8.63 -10.76 21.11
C GLY A 297 -8.99 -9.28 21.31
N ARG A 298 -8.94 -8.45 20.26
CA ARG A 298 -9.44 -7.05 20.25
C ARG A 298 -10.40 -6.72 19.09
N ASP A 299 -10.91 -7.72 18.37
CA ASP A 299 -11.73 -7.55 17.13
C ASP A 299 -12.76 -6.41 17.22
N ALA A 300 -13.61 -6.39 18.26
CA ALA A 300 -14.66 -5.37 18.43
C ALA A 300 -14.13 -3.94 18.67
N THR A 301 -12.93 -3.80 19.25
CA THR A 301 -12.25 -2.51 19.42
C THR A 301 -11.53 -2.11 18.13
N GLU A 302 -10.94 -3.07 17.40
CA GLU A 302 -10.30 -2.82 16.10
C GLU A 302 -11.32 -2.41 15.03
N GLU A 303 -12.50 -3.06 14.99
CA GLU A 303 -13.63 -2.73 14.11
C GLU A 303 -14.14 -1.31 14.37
N ARG A 304 -14.41 -0.98 15.65
CA ARG A 304 -14.89 0.34 16.07
C ARG A 304 -13.90 1.46 15.75
N LEU A 305 -12.60 1.20 15.87
CA LEU A 305 -11.56 2.19 15.57
C LEU A 305 -11.16 2.23 14.08
N GLY A 306 -11.48 1.20 13.29
CA GLY A 306 -11.07 1.11 11.88
C GLY A 306 -9.58 0.83 11.69
N ILE A 307 -9.02 -0.04 12.53
CA ILE A 307 -7.59 -0.39 12.57
C ILE A 307 -7.37 -1.89 12.27
N ASN A 308 -6.10 -2.28 12.13
CA ASN A 308 -5.68 -3.65 11.80
C ASN A 308 -6.43 -4.19 10.56
N LYS A 309 -7.03 -5.38 10.63
CA LYS A 309 -7.78 -5.97 9.50
C LYS A 309 -9.03 -5.16 9.09
N TYR A 310 -9.49 -4.23 9.92
CA TYR A 310 -10.63 -3.34 9.65
C TYR A 310 -10.22 -1.97 9.07
N ALA A 311 -8.92 -1.71 8.89
CA ALA A 311 -8.46 -0.53 8.17
C ALA A 311 -8.93 -0.59 6.70
N SER A 312 -9.74 0.39 6.27
CA SER A 312 -10.31 0.44 4.92
C SER A 312 -10.16 1.83 4.26
N PRO A 313 -8.93 2.27 3.93
CA PRO A 313 -8.69 3.44 3.07
C PRO A 313 -9.46 3.40 1.75
N GLY A 314 -9.88 4.57 1.27
CA GLY A 314 -10.34 4.77 -0.11
C GLY A 314 -9.19 5.18 -1.04
N PRO A 315 -9.39 5.24 -2.37
CA PRO A 315 -8.42 5.85 -3.28
C PRO A 315 -8.10 7.29 -2.86
N GLY A 316 -6.81 7.63 -2.76
CA GLY A 316 -6.34 8.91 -2.21
C GLY A 316 -6.08 8.91 -0.70
N ASP A 317 -6.51 7.88 0.04
CA ASP A 317 -5.98 7.52 1.36
C ASP A 317 -4.84 6.48 1.20
N GLY A 318 -4.33 5.96 2.31
CA GLY A 318 -3.45 4.80 2.35
C GLY A 318 -3.54 4.00 3.63
N PHE A 319 -2.73 2.95 3.69
CA PHE A 319 -2.36 2.23 4.91
C PHE A 319 -1.03 2.76 5.45
N ALA A 320 -0.90 2.76 6.78
CA ALA A 320 0.38 2.71 7.46
C ALA A 320 0.38 1.48 8.39
N ILE A 321 1.47 0.72 8.41
CA ILE A 321 1.68 -0.41 9.32
C ILE A 321 2.96 -0.19 10.12
N PHE A 322 2.94 -0.56 11.40
CA PHE A 322 4.01 -0.32 12.37
C PHE A 322 4.29 -1.60 13.16
N SER A 323 5.57 -1.95 13.35
CA SER A 323 5.97 -3.04 14.24
C SER A 323 5.97 -2.56 15.69
N MET A 324 5.15 -3.16 16.56
CA MET A 324 5.26 -2.92 18.00
C MET A 324 6.38 -3.80 18.56
N LEU A 325 7.52 -3.19 18.91
CA LEU A 325 8.70 -3.93 19.33
C LEU A 325 8.52 -4.53 20.74
N ALA A 326 8.78 -5.83 20.88
CA ALA A 326 8.83 -6.56 22.14
C ALA A 326 10.25 -6.58 22.70
N GLN A 327 10.41 -6.75 24.02
CA GLN A 327 11.74 -6.77 24.66
C GLN A 327 12.57 -8.01 24.30
N ASP A 328 11.93 -9.09 23.87
CA ASP A 328 12.57 -10.31 23.36
C ASP A 328 12.74 -10.32 21.83
N GLY A 329 12.30 -9.26 21.13
CA GLY A 329 12.34 -9.17 19.67
C GLY A 329 11.35 -10.09 18.95
N LEU A 330 10.46 -10.80 19.65
CA LEU A 330 9.54 -11.76 19.05
C LEU A 330 8.21 -11.12 18.60
N ASP A 331 7.57 -11.80 17.66
CA ASP A 331 6.18 -11.56 17.29
C ASP A 331 5.24 -12.45 18.12
N HIS A 332 4.52 -11.83 19.05
CA HIS A 332 3.54 -12.44 19.93
C HIS A 332 2.11 -12.35 19.38
N SER A 333 1.90 -11.75 18.20
CA SER A 333 0.61 -11.79 17.49
C SER A 333 0.23 -13.20 16.99
N VAL A 334 1.16 -14.15 17.09
CA VAL A 334 0.99 -15.58 16.77
C VAL A 334 1.14 -16.47 18.03
N SER A 335 0.78 -17.75 17.92
CA SER A 335 0.92 -18.74 19.00
C SER A 335 1.50 -20.06 18.45
N PRO A 336 2.67 -20.53 18.93
CA PRO A 336 3.58 -19.82 19.84
C PRO A 336 4.10 -18.50 19.25
N ALA A 337 4.65 -17.64 20.10
CA ALA A 337 5.35 -16.44 19.62
C ALA A 337 6.53 -16.84 18.72
N ALA A 338 6.79 -16.06 17.67
CA ALA A 338 7.73 -16.42 16.61
C ALA A 338 8.89 -15.43 16.51
N GLU A 339 10.08 -15.96 16.23
CA GLU A 339 11.16 -15.15 15.65
C GLU A 339 10.74 -14.77 14.23
N ARG A 340 10.85 -13.48 13.91
CA ARG A 340 10.84 -12.97 12.54
C ARG A 340 12.29 -12.62 12.18
N GLY A 341 12.66 -12.76 10.91
CA GLY A 341 14.06 -12.73 10.46
C GLY A 341 14.76 -11.37 10.58
N GLU A 342 15.98 -11.28 10.06
CA GLU A 342 16.79 -10.04 10.11
C GLU A 342 16.12 -8.85 9.38
N ASP A 343 15.17 -9.12 8.47
CA ASP A 343 14.37 -8.14 7.71
C ASP A 343 13.11 -7.59 8.44
N VAL A 344 13.07 -7.46 9.77
CA VAL A 344 11.93 -6.81 10.45
C VAL A 344 11.94 -5.30 10.23
N TRP A 345 10.86 -4.76 9.67
CA TRP A 345 10.69 -3.34 9.36
C TRP A 345 9.96 -2.62 10.51
N GLY A 346 10.46 -1.43 10.86
CA GLY A 346 9.79 -0.57 11.84
C GLY A 346 8.40 -0.10 11.38
N TYR A 347 8.27 0.25 10.11
CA TYR A 347 7.00 0.66 9.50
C TYR A 347 6.98 0.48 7.97
N HIS A 348 5.77 0.47 7.38
CA HIS A 348 5.55 0.60 5.94
C HIS A 348 4.29 1.42 5.63
N PHE A 349 4.22 2.03 4.44
CA PHE A 349 3.10 2.83 3.97
C PHE A 349 2.73 2.47 2.53
N ALA A 350 1.43 2.35 2.26
CA ALA A 350 0.88 1.97 0.96
C ALA A 350 -0.33 2.86 0.62
N ALA A 351 -0.25 3.69 -0.42
CA ALA A 351 -1.39 4.51 -0.81
C ALA A 351 -2.38 3.66 -1.63
N VAL A 352 -3.68 3.75 -1.33
CA VAL A 352 -4.72 3.15 -2.16
C VAL A 352 -4.96 4.07 -3.36
N VAL A 353 -4.97 3.48 -4.56
CA VAL A 353 -5.13 4.22 -5.82
C VAL A 353 -6.35 3.78 -6.60
N ALA A 354 -6.89 2.57 -6.37
CA ALA A 354 -8.13 2.12 -6.98
C ALA A 354 -8.89 1.15 -6.08
N ARG A 355 -10.17 0.89 -6.42
CA ARG A 355 -11.07 -0.01 -5.70
C ARG A 355 -12.00 -0.70 -6.71
N SER A 356 -12.42 -1.94 -6.45
CA SER A 356 -13.47 -2.61 -7.23
C SER A 356 -14.81 -1.86 -7.12
N LEU A 357 -15.74 -2.06 -8.07
CA LEU A 357 -17.02 -1.34 -8.08
C LEU A 357 -17.96 -1.78 -6.94
N ASP A 358 -17.86 -3.03 -6.49
CA ASP A 358 -18.52 -3.54 -5.28
C ASP A 358 -17.88 -3.02 -3.97
N GLY A 359 -16.70 -2.42 -4.06
CA GLY A 359 -15.93 -1.93 -2.93
C GLY A 359 -15.21 -2.99 -2.09
N THR A 360 -15.26 -4.28 -2.43
CA THR A 360 -14.65 -5.35 -1.60
C THR A 360 -13.14 -5.47 -1.74
N CYS A 361 -12.57 -5.02 -2.87
CA CYS A 361 -11.14 -5.09 -3.16
C CYS A 361 -10.53 -3.69 -3.36
N GLN A 362 -9.33 -3.50 -2.83
CA GLN A 362 -8.54 -2.26 -2.93
C GLN A 362 -7.22 -2.57 -3.66
N VAL A 363 -6.78 -1.65 -4.52
CA VAL A 363 -5.44 -1.68 -5.10
C VAL A 363 -4.59 -0.55 -4.53
N THR A 364 -3.46 -0.93 -3.97
CA THR A 364 -2.41 0.00 -3.54
C THR A 364 -1.39 0.25 -4.65
N LEU A 365 -0.77 1.42 -4.60
CA LEU A 365 0.50 1.70 -5.26
C LEU A 365 1.58 1.78 -4.17
N GLU A 366 2.53 0.86 -4.22
CA GLU A 366 3.53 0.64 -3.18
C GLU A 366 4.95 0.74 -3.74
N ASN A 367 5.92 1.01 -2.86
CA ASN A 367 7.33 1.11 -3.20
C ASN A 367 8.16 0.41 -2.12
N TYR A 368 8.74 -0.74 -2.48
CA TYR A 368 9.71 -1.51 -1.68
C TYR A 368 11.07 -1.39 -2.37
N ALA A 369 11.66 -0.20 -2.30
CA ALA A 369 13.04 0.03 -2.71
C ALA A 369 14.00 -0.73 -1.75
N ARG A 370 14.17 -2.03 -1.99
CA ARG A 370 14.79 -3.00 -1.07
C ARG A 370 16.24 -2.62 -0.78
N ASN A 371 16.58 -2.55 0.52
CA ASN A 371 17.80 -1.87 0.97
C ASN A 371 19.09 -2.37 0.30
N GLU A 372 19.26 -3.68 0.09
CA GLU A 372 20.52 -4.29 -0.37
C GLU A 372 20.80 -4.11 -1.86
N PHE A 373 19.88 -4.54 -2.73
CA PHE A 373 20.02 -4.42 -4.19
C PHE A 373 20.14 -2.95 -4.62
N ASP A 374 19.33 -2.09 -4.02
CA ASP A 374 19.48 -0.65 -4.21
C ASP A 374 20.77 -0.12 -3.56
N ALA A 375 21.32 -0.68 -2.48
CA ALA A 375 22.57 -0.18 -1.89
C ALA A 375 23.74 -0.35 -2.87
N LYS A 376 23.93 -1.53 -3.44
CA LYS A 376 24.96 -1.76 -4.46
C LYS A 376 24.80 -0.81 -5.64
N ALA A 377 23.59 -0.75 -6.21
CA ALA A 377 23.32 0.04 -7.40
C ALA A 377 23.39 1.56 -7.15
N ARG A 378 22.98 2.04 -5.96
CA ARG A 378 23.16 3.45 -5.55
C ARG A 378 24.63 3.79 -5.30
N SER A 379 25.45 2.85 -4.80
CA SER A 379 26.90 3.03 -4.68
C SER A 379 27.59 3.10 -6.06
N GLU A 380 27.25 2.20 -7.00
CA GLU A 380 27.74 2.27 -8.38
C GLU A 380 27.36 3.61 -9.05
N LEU A 381 26.11 4.06 -8.89
CA LEU A 381 25.67 5.37 -9.40
C LEU A 381 26.41 6.52 -8.69
N TYR A 382 26.58 6.47 -7.38
CA TYR A 382 27.33 7.47 -6.62
C TYR A 382 28.78 7.57 -7.11
N GLU A 383 29.47 6.44 -7.32
CA GLU A 383 30.85 6.42 -7.83
C GLU A 383 30.94 7.08 -9.20
N VAL A 384 30.03 6.77 -10.11
CA VAL A 384 29.93 7.39 -11.44
C VAL A 384 29.73 8.91 -11.33
N LEU A 385 28.81 9.35 -10.46
CA LEU A 385 28.55 10.78 -10.24
C LEU A 385 29.76 11.49 -9.59
N LEU A 386 30.46 10.85 -8.65
CA LEU A 386 31.64 11.39 -7.98
C LEU A 386 32.87 11.46 -8.91
N GLN A 387 33.17 10.38 -9.65
CA GLN A 387 34.24 10.36 -10.66
C GLN A 387 34.04 11.50 -11.66
N ARG A 388 32.79 11.71 -12.09
CA ARG A 388 32.41 12.77 -13.01
C ARG A 388 32.48 14.17 -12.39
N ALA A 389 32.07 14.33 -11.13
CA ALA A 389 32.20 15.58 -10.39
C ALA A 389 33.69 15.97 -10.25
N ASN A 390 34.56 15.02 -9.91
CA ASN A 390 36.01 15.21 -9.86
C ASN A 390 36.61 15.59 -11.24
N ALA A 391 36.12 14.97 -12.33
CA ALA A 391 36.59 15.26 -13.69
C ALA A 391 36.35 16.72 -14.14
N SER A 392 35.37 17.43 -13.55
CA SER A 392 35.11 18.85 -13.84
C SER A 392 36.18 19.83 -13.33
N ARG A 393 37.07 19.38 -12.43
CA ARG A 393 38.15 20.17 -11.79
C ARG A 393 37.68 21.42 -11.02
N GLY A 394 36.42 21.46 -10.59
CA GLY A 394 35.90 22.51 -9.70
C GLY A 394 36.05 22.18 -8.21
N TRP A 395 35.28 22.89 -7.39
CA TRP A 395 35.18 22.67 -5.93
C TRP A 395 34.72 21.26 -5.53
N PHE A 396 34.11 20.53 -6.46
CA PHE A 396 33.72 19.12 -6.37
C PHE A 396 34.81 18.17 -5.85
N ALA A 397 36.10 18.51 -6.04
CA ALA A 397 37.22 17.76 -5.46
C ALA A 397 37.27 17.75 -3.92
N GLN A 398 36.34 18.43 -3.25
CA GLN A 398 36.13 18.44 -1.80
C GLN A 398 35.01 17.48 -1.34
N LEU A 399 34.28 16.84 -2.27
CA LEU A 399 33.23 15.86 -1.95
C LEU A 399 33.88 14.58 -1.38
N LYS A 400 33.39 14.14 -0.22
CA LYS A 400 33.92 12.96 0.49
C LYS A 400 33.45 11.69 -0.20
N PRO A 401 34.33 10.74 -0.57
CA PRO A 401 33.90 9.45 -1.12
C PRO A 401 33.07 8.66 -0.11
N LEU A 402 32.27 7.71 -0.62
CA LEU A 402 31.71 6.65 0.21
C LEU A 402 32.84 5.80 0.82
N LEU A 403 32.56 5.25 2.00
CA LEU A 403 33.43 4.35 2.76
C LEU A 403 32.61 3.11 3.12
N GLU A 404 33.25 1.94 3.23
CA GLU A 404 32.61 0.71 3.71
C GLU A 404 32.04 0.84 5.14
N SER A 405 32.54 1.82 5.90
CA SER A 405 32.06 2.18 7.24
C SER A 405 30.94 3.23 7.27
N ASP A 406 30.43 3.69 6.12
CA ASP A 406 29.29 4.60 6.09
C ASP A 406 27.98 3.83 6.37
N ASP A 407 27.31 4.17 7.47
CA ASP A 407 25.92 3.76 7.68
C ASP A 407 24.96 4.40 6.65
N GLN A 408 23.70 3.96 6.64
CA GLN A 408 22.68 4.45 5.71
C GLN A 408 22.46 5.97 5.79
N GLN A 409 22.68 6.60 6.95
CA GLN A 409 22.55 8.04 7.17
C GLN A 409 23.81 8.79 6.69
N ALA A 410 25.01 8.23 6.87
CA ALA A 410 26.26 8.75 6.33
C ALA A 410 26.30 8.68 4.79
N PHE A 411 25.92 7.54 4.21
CA PHE A 411 25.71 7.37 2.76
C PHE A 411 24.78 8.47 2.23
N LYS A 412 23.61 8.61 2.84
CA LYS A 412 22.56 9.55 2.44
C LYS A 412 23.05 11.00 2.47
N ALA A 413 23.78 11.40 3.53
CA ALA A 413 24.35 12.74 3.63
C ALA A 413 25.35 13.03 2.49
N LYS A 414 26.24 12.08 2.17
CA LYS A 414 27.19 12.21 1.05
C LYS A 414 26.50 12.24 -0.31
N PHE A 415 25.43 11.47 -0.49
CA PHE A 415 24.61 11.46 -1.72
C PHE A 415 23.85 12.79 -1.90
N ASP A 416 23.27 13.33 -0.82
CA ASP A 416 22.64 14.66 -0.80
C ASP A 416 23.67 15.78 -1.10
N GLU A 417 24.90 15.71 -0.56
CA GLU A 417 26.02 16.63 -0.88
C GLU A 417 26.33 16.62 -2.39
N VAL A 418 26.47 15.44 -3.02
CA VAL A 418 26.76 15.31 -4.47
C VAL A 418 25.61 15.86 -5.33
N LEU A 419 24.35 15.57 -5.00
CA LEU A 419 23.21 16.08 -5.77
C LEU A 419 23.04 17.59 -5.64
N ALA A 420 23.21 18.16 -4.43
CA ALA A 420 23.19 19.60 -4.23
C ALA A 420 24.32 20.29 -5.04
N ALA A 421 25.49 19.67 -5.13
CA ALA A 421 26.60 20.14 -5.94
C ALA A 421 26.26 20.14 -7.45
N LEU A 422 25.73 19.03 -7.98
CA LEU A 422 25.33 18.91 -9.38
C LEU A 422 24.21 19.90 -9.78
N VAL A 423 23.26 20.17 -8.89
CA VAL A 423 22.16 21.12 -9.13
C VAL A 423 22.60 22.59 -9.05
N SER A 424 23.68 22.89 -8.33
CA SER A 424 24.20 24.26 -8.16
C SER A 424 25.31 24.65 -9.14
N ASP A 425 25.89 23.69 -9.88
CA ASP A 425 26.97 23.91 -10.84
C ASP A 425 26.63 24.98 -11.92
N PRO A 426 27.49 26.00 -12.13
CA PRO A 426 27.22 27.05 -13.11
C PRO A 426 27.14 26.60 -14.57
N GLU A 427 27.92 25.61 -15.02
CA GLU A 427 27.90 25.13 -16.41
C GLU A 427 26.68 24.22 -16.67
N VAL A 428 26.29 23.39 -15.69
CA VAL A 428 25.00 22.67 -15.67
C VAL A 428 23.83 23.64 -15.76
N LYS A 429 23.84 24.69 -14.93
CA LYS A 429 22.80 25.73 -14.90
C LYS A 429 22.72 26.51 -16.21
N LYS A 430 23.87 26.86 -16.80
CA LYS A 430 24.03 27.51 -18.11
C LYS A 430 23.50 26.68 -19.26
N LYS A 431 23.51 25.33 -19.17
CA LYS A 431 22.78 24.42 -20.07
C LYS A 431 21.26 24.36 -19.77
N ARG A 432 20.65 25.53 -19.56
CA ARG A 432 19.21 25.73 -19.25
C ARG A 432 18.67 24.92 -18.05
N GLY A 433 19.53 24.50 -17.12
CA GLY A 433 19.13 23.62 -16.02
C GLY A 433 18.62 22.24 -16.46
N MET A 434 18.81 21.87 -17.74
CA MET A 434 18.37 20.59 -18.27
C MET A 434 18.91 19.41 -17.46
N PRO A 435 20.15 19.37 -16.94
CA PRO A 435 20.59 18.23 -16.14
C PRO A 435 19.82 18.04 -14.82
N ARG A 436 19.17 19.08 -14.25
CA ARG A 436 18.24 18.90 -13.12
C ARG A 436 16.88 18.37 -13.58
N LEU A 437 16.30 18.96 -14.64
CA LEU A 437 15.02 18.47 -15.17
C LEU A 437 15.16 17.05 -15.75
N GLN A 438 16.34 16.71 -16.28
CA GLN A 438 16.71 15.39 -16.76
C GLN A 438 16.98 14.45 -15.58
N LEU A 439 17.78 14.79 -14.56
CA LEU A 439 17.88 13.99 -13.33
C LEU A 439 16.50 13.70 -12.73
N GLN A 440 15.64 14.71 -12.71
CA GLN A 440 14.27 14.58 -12.25
C GLN A 440 13.47 13.63 -13.15
N GLN A 441 13.45 13.82 -14.47
CA GLN A 441 12.79 12.91 -15.42
C GLN A 441 13.37 11.49 -15.40
N ASP A 442 14.66 11.34 -15.12
CA ASP A 442 15.40 10.07 -15.12
C ASP A 442 15.16 9.29 -13.81
N PHE A 443 14.99 10.00 -12.69
CA PHE A 443 14.55 9.43 -11.43
C PHE A 443 13.03 9.33 -11.32
N GLU A 444 12.25 10.12 -12.06
CA GLU A 444 10.84 9.84 -12.35
C GLU A 444 10.78 8.55 -13.18
N ASP A 445 11.60 8.37 -14.23
CA ASP A 445 11.69 7.13 -15.03
C ASP A 445 12.14 5.90 -14.20
N HIS A 446 12.92 6.10 -13.13
CA HIS A 446 13.32 5.05 -12.18
C HIS A 446 12.26 4.76 -11.10
N THR A 447 11.76 5.80 -10.42
CA THR A 447 10.73 5.66 -9.38
C THR A 447 9.38 5.26 -9.96
N CYS A 448 9.12 5.58 -11.23
CA CYS A 448 8.04 5.01 -12.04
C CYS A 448 8.27 3.54 -12.46
N ARG A 449 9.27 2.85 -11.89
CA ARG A 449 9.51 1.41 -12.04
C ARG A 449 9.70 0.73 -10.67
N SER A 450 10.31 1.41 -9.70
CA SER A 450 10.42 0.93 -8.31
C SER A 450 9.08 0.87 -7.55
N TRP A 451 7.96 1.28 -8.16
CA TRP A 451 6.63 0.94 -7.67
C TRP A 451 6.11 -0.39 -8.21
N PHE A 452 5.11 -0.95 -7.53
CA PHE A 452 4.28 -2.07 -8.00
C PHE A 452 2.87 -1.91 -7.40
N PHE A 453 1.92 -2.63 -7.97
CA PHE A 453 0.57 -2.70 -7.42
C PHE A 453 0.42 -3.91 -6.47
N ARG A 454 -0.48 -3.82 -5.50
CA ARG A 454 -0.98 -5.00 -4.77
C ARG A 454 -2.49 -4.90 -4.61
N VAL A 455 -3.16 -6.06 -4.57
CA VAL A 455 -4.60 -6.15 -4.31
C VAL A 455 -4.87 -6.78 -2.95
N TYR A 456 -5.74 -6.13 -2.19
CA TYR A 456 -6.19 -6.55 -0.85
C TYR A 456 -7.71 -6.61 -0.84
N GLY A 457 -8.25 -7.61 -0.15
CA GLY A 457 -9.67 -7.96 -0.18
C GLY A 457 -10.31 -7.91 1.20
N GLY A 458 -11.64 -7.96 1.23
CA GLY A 458 -12.42 -8.08 2.47
C GLY A 458 -12.60 -9.50 3.01
N GLY A 459 -12.01 -10.52 2.37
CA GLY A 459 -12.07 -11.91 2.83
C GLY A 459 -11.01 -12.25 3.90
N PRO A 460 -11.16 -13.37 4.63
CA PRO A 460 -10.18 -13.81 5.61
C PRO A 460 -8.79 -14.03 5.00
N GLY A 461 -7.76 -13.41 5.58
CA GLY A 461 -6.38 -13.46 5.09
C GLY A 461 -6.07 -12.50 3.93
N GLU A 462 -7.04 -11.74 3.43
CA GLU A 462 -6.88 -10.89 2.25
C GLU A 462 -6.61 -9.42 2.55
N SER A 463 -6.88 -8.94 3.77
CA SER A 463 -6.66 -7.54 4.12
C SER A 463 -5.17 -7.17 4.10
N PHE A 464 -4.88 -5.87 4.01
CA PHE A 464 -3.50 -5.36 4.09
C PHE A 464 -2.81 -5.82 5.37
N HIS A 465 -3.49 -5.72 6.51
CA HIS A 465 -2.97 -6.14 7.80
C HIS A 465 -2.61 -7.63 7.83
N GLU A 466 -3.49 -8.50 7.35
CA GLU A 466 -3.25 -9.96 7.37
C GLU A 466 -2.15 -10.38 6.40
N GLN A 467 -2.14 -9.86 5.16
CA GLN A 467 -1.09 -10.16 4.18
C GLN A 467 0.29 -9.69 4.69
N GLN A 468 0.37 -8.55 5.39
CA GLN A 468 1.63 -8.04 5.95
C GLN A 468 2.04 -8.76 7.25
N ALA A 469 1.10 -9.12 8.14
CA ALA A 469 1.38 -9.94 9.33
C ALA A 469 1.84 -11.37 8.96
N ALA A 470 1.32 -11.93 7.87
CA ALA A 470 1.78 -13.20 7.32
C ALA A 470 3.18 -13.11 6.67
N SER A 471 3.58 -11.94 6.17
CA SER A 471 4.82 -11.75 5.40
C SER A 471 6.11 -12.03 6.17
N GLY A 472 6.10 -11.88 7.51
CA GLY A 472 7.29 -11.97 8.35
C GLY A 472 8.15 -10.70 8.43
N TYR A 473 7.81 -9.61 7.73
CA TYR A 473 8.53 -8.34 7.83
C TYR A 473 8.08 -7.45 8.99
N PHE A 474 7.12 -7.87 9.82
CA PHE A 474 6.59 -7.06 10.93
C PHE A 474 6.39 -7.87 12.21
N ASN A 475 6.72 -7.26 13.35
CA ASN A 475 6.54 -7.81 14.69
C ASN A 475 5.35 -7.14 15.39
N ASN A 476 4.39 -7.92 15.91
CA ASN A 476 3.21 -7.41 16.61
C ASN A 476 2.53 -6.24 15.85
N PRO A 477 2.20 -6.41 14.56
CA PRO A 477 1.88 -5.29 13.67
C PRO A 477 0.61 -4.55 14.10
N MET A 478 0.63 -3.21 14.03
CA MET A 478 -0.58 -2.39 13.98
C MET A 478 -0.74 -1.81 12.57
N THR A 479 -1.94 -1.88 12.00
CA THR A 479 -2.29 -1.16 10.76
C THR A 479 -3.28 -0.03 11.02
N LEU A 480 -3.05 1.14 10.41
CA LEU A 480 -3.89 2.33 10.45
C LEU A 480 -4.30 2.74 9.04
N ARG A 481 -5.53 3.24 8.87
CA ARG A 481 -5.87 4.10 7.72
C ARG A 481 -5.17 5.44 7.91
N VAL A 482 -4.58 5.96 6.83
CA VAL A 482 -3.94 7.29 6.80
C VAL A 482 -4.44 8.12 5.63
N ALA A 483 -4.56 9.43 5.84
CA ALA A 483 -5.01 10.40 4.84
C ALA A 483 -4.05 11.60 4.77
N ARG A 484 -4.31 12.51 3.83
CA ARG A 484 -3.66 13.83 3.77
C ARG A 484 -3.80 14.54 5.12
N PRO A 485 -2.70 15.08 5.71
CA PRO A 485 -2.82 16.00 6.83
C PRO A 485 -3.68 17.21 6.46
N GLN A 486 -4.79 17.38 7.18
CA GLN A 486 -5.55 18.62 7.16
C GLN A 486 -4.62 19.78 7.52
N GLN A 487 -4.61 20.83 6.69
CA GLN A 487 -3.92 22.08 7.01
C GLN A 487 -4.57 22.65 8.28
N ASN A 488 -3.78 22.83 9.33
CA ASN A 488 -4.27 23.32 10.61
C ASN A 488 -4.67 24.80 10.43
N PRO A 489 -5.95 25.20 10.54
CA PRO A 489 -6.36 26.58 10.26
C PRO A 489 -5.76 27.61 11.24
N ASN A 490 -5.12 27.13 12.31
CA ASN A 490 -4.46 27.93 13.33
C ASN A 490 -2.91 27.90 13.25
N SER A 491 -2.28 27.17 12.30
CA SER A 491 -0.80 27.13 12.20
C SER A 491 -0.18 28.32 11.47
N ASP A 492 -1.00 29.11 10.77
CA ASP A 492 -0.55 30.25 9.95
C ASP A 492 -0.70 31.59 10.69
N ALA A 493 -0.81 31.55 12.02
CA ALA A 493 -0.69 32.73 12.88
C ALA A 493 0.81 33.07 13.07
N PRO A 494 1.28 34.26 12.64
CA PRO A 494 2.71 34.63 12.64
C PRO A 494 3.22 35.13 14.00
#